data_AF-A0A6G4X434-F1
#
_entry.id   AF-A0A6G4X434-F1
#
_cell.length_a   1.000
_cell.length_b   1.000
_cell.length_c   1.000
_cell.angle_alpha   90.00
_cell.angle_beta   90.00
_cell.angle_gamma   90.00
#
_symmetry.space_group_name_H-M   'P 1'
#
loop_
_entity.id
_entity.type
_entity.pdbx_description
1 polymer ?
#
loop_
_entity_poly.entity_id
_entity_poly.type
_entity_poly.pdbx_seq_one_letter_code
_entity_poly.pdbx_strand_id
1 'polypeptide(L)'
;MATDFVIKSDAAGTSPADLPPVQVELSDGGQYEAHGFDAMAVQMQLAYIEEMATPTEGQNPDLASVLAELRNALLHVFSDEDVEDLMIKVRSARSPVTFGELFNDLLPKLISHYEPYFQKQREEMGLAEPNREQRRAATKRAPAKKTAAKKPARARS
;
A
#
# COMPACT_ATOMS: atom_id res chain seq x y z
N MET A 1 25.47 -8.77 -28.34
CA MET A 1 25.18 -7.36 -28.00
C MET A 1 24.23 -7.39 -26.82
N ALA A 2 24.69 -7.05 -25.62
CA ALA A 2 23.85 -7.00 -24.42
C ALA A 2 23.35 -5.55 -24.27
N THR A 3 22.04 -5.37 -24.15
CA THR A 3 21.45 -4.06 -23.89
C THR A 3 21.68 -3.71 -22.43
N ASP A 4 22.55 -2.73 -22.14
CA ASP A 4 22.67 -2.13 -20.82
C ASP A 4 21.43 -1.28 -20.54
N PHE A 5 20.48 -1.82 -19.78
CA PHE A 5 19.37 -1.03 -19.26
C PHE A 5 19.85 -0.19 -18.09
N VAL A 6 20.15 1.09 -18.33
CA VAL A 6 20.38 2.06 -17.25
C VAL A 6 19.01 2.55 -16.76
N ILE A 7 18.49 1.93 -15.70
CA ILE A 7 17.33 2.45 -14.98
C ILE A 7 17.79 3.69 -14.20
N LYS A 8 17.62 4.88 -14.80
CA LYS A 8 17.73 6.16 -14.08
C LYS A 8 16.42 6.40 -13.34
N SER A 9 16.28 5.81 -12.17
CA SER A 9 15.19 6.19 -11.26
C SER A 9 15.70 7.28 -10.32
N ASP A 10 15.36 8.53 -10.62
CA ASP A 10 15.45 9.66 -9.67
C ASP A 10 14.26 9.66 -8.69
N ALA A 11 13.46 8.59 -8.65
CA ALA A 11 12.49 8.39 -7.59
C ALA A 11 13.26 8.00 -6.32
N ALA A 12 13.72 9.00 -5.58
CA ALA A 12 13.94 8.87 -4.16
C ALA A 12 12.60 8.48 -3.55
N GLY A 13 12.33 7.17 -3.53
CA GLY A 13 11.20 6.60 -2.82
C GLY A 13 11.24 7.10 -1.39
N THR A 14 10.06 7.34 -0.83
CA THR A 14 9.84 7.61 0.60
C THR A 14 10.90 6.90 1.43
N SER A 15 11.79 7.66 2.07
CA SER A 15 12.68 7.08 3.06
C SER A 15 11.83 6.84 4.30
N PRO A 16 11.53 5.59 4.67
CA PRO A 16 10.71 5.33 5.85
C PRO A 16 11.35 5.89 7.12
N ALA A 17 12.68 6.07 7.10
CA ALA A 17 13.45 6.70 8.17
C ALA A 17 13.10 8.18 8.44
N ASP A 18 12.40 8.86 7.52
CA ASP A 18 12.01 10.27 7.68
C ASP A 18 10.66 10.44 8.39
N LEU A 19 9.90 9.35 8.59
CA LEU A 19 8.63 9.41 9.31
C LEU A 19 8.88 9.33 10.83
N PRO A 20 8.18 10.15 11.64
CA PRO A 20 8.35 10.14 13.08
C PRO A 20 7.87 8.80 13.65
N PRO A 21 8.59 8.20 14.60
CA PRO A 21 8.14 6.98 15.26
C PRO A 21 6.93 7.26 16.16
N VAL A 22 6.15 6.21 16.43
CA VAL A 22 4.93 6.27 17.24
C VAL A 22 4.96 5.21 18.32
N GLN A 23 4.61 5.60 19.54
CA GLN A 23 4.44 4.67 20.65
C GLN A 23 3.12 3.91 20.54
N VAL A 24 3.20 2.60 20.69
CA VAL A 24 2.08 1.66 20.63
C VAL A 24 1.98 0.94 21.96
N GLU A 25 0.78 0.88 22.52
CA GLU A 25 0.47 0.06 23.70
C GLU A 25 -0.36 -1.15 23.28
N LEU A 26 0.02 -2.34 23.75
CA LEU A 26 -0.69 -3.60 23.51
C LEU A 26 -1.57 -4.02 24.68
N SER A 27 -2.37 -5.07 24.47
CA SER A 27 -3.30 -5.61 25.45
C SER A 27 -2.67 -6.09 26.77
N ASP A 28 -1.37 -6.38 26.78
CA ASP A 28 -0.61 -6.71 27.99
C ASP A 28 -0.06 -5.48 28.73
N GLY A 29 -0.33 -4.27 28.23
CA GLY A 29 0.25 -3.02 28.72
C GLY A 29 1.70 -2.79 28.28
N GLY A 30 2.24 -3.65 27.41
CA GLY A 30 3.56 -3.47 26.81
C GLY A 30 3.57 -2.29 25.85
N GLN A 31 4.66 -1.53 25.87
CA GLN A 31 4.86 -0.36 25.01
C GLN A 31 5.98 -0.63 24.01
N TYR A 32 5.73 -0.29 22.74
CA TYR A 32 6.63 -0.52 21.61
C TYR A 32 6.72 0.71 20.73
N GLU A 33 7.86 0.91 20.10
CA GLU A 33 8.07 2.01 19.17
C GLU A 33 7.93 1.52 17.72
N ALA A 34 6.86 1.95 17.04
CA ALA A 34 6.66 1.71 15.62
C ALA A 34 7.37 2.79 14.79
N HIS A 35 8.38 2.40 14.03
CA HIS A 35 9.10 3.25 13.09
C HIS A 35 8.30 3.50 11.81
N GLY A 36 8.75 4.47 11.02
CA GLY A 36 8.24 4.67 9.68
C GLY A 36 8.53 3.48 8.77
N PHE A 37 7.55 3.11 7.96
CA PHE A 37 7.63 1.97 7.04
C PHE A 37 7.03 2.32 5.67
N ASP A 38 7.30 1.49 4.66
CA ASP A 38 6.60 1.56 3.38
C ASP A 38 5.24 0.84 3.50
N ALA A 39 4.14 1.60 3.51
CA ALA A 39 2.80 1.01 3.62
C ALA A 39 2.44 0.05 2.50
N MET A 40 2.96 0.24 1.27
CA MET A 40 2.67 -0.70 0.19
C MET A 40 3.30 -2.06 0.48
N ALA A 41 4.55 -2.08 0.97
CA ALA A 41 5.23 -3.31 1.36
C ALA A 41 4.47 -4.04 2.47
N VAL A 42 4.06 -3.34 3.53
CA VAL A 42 3.31 -3.93 4.64
C VAL A 42 1.93 -4.41 4.19
N GLN A 43 1.19 -3.63 3.39
CA GLN A 43 -0.12 -4.03 2.85
C GLN A 43 -0.02 -5.30 1.98
N MET A 44 1.00 -5.40 1.13
CA MET A 44 1.24 -6.60 0.33
C MET A 44 1.55 -7.82 1.20
N GLN A 45 2.39 -7.65 2.22
CA GLN A 45 2.69 -8.73 3.18
C GLN A 45 1.43 -9.18 3.91
N LEU A 46 0.58 -8.24 4.34
CA LEU A 46 -0.67 -8.54 5.03
C LEU A 46 -1.63 -9.34 4.15
N ALA A 47 -1.81 -8.94 2.90
CA ALA A 47 -2.66 -9.67 1.95
C ALA A 47 -2.16 -11.09 1.71
N TYR A 48 -0.83 -11.27 1.63
CA TYR A 48 -0.22 -12.59 1.49
C TYR A 48 -0.44 -13.47 2.73
N ILE A 49 -0.27 -12.91 3.93
CA ILE A 49 -0.55 -13.61 5.19
C ILE A 49 -2.03 -14.02 5.26
N GLU A 50 -2.96 -13.15 4.86
CA GLU A 50 -4.39 -13.44 4.84
C GLU A 50 -4.70 -14.63 3.92
N GLU A 51 -4.13 -14.64 2.72
CA GLU A 51 -4.27 -15.74 1.77
C GLU A 51 -3.73 -17.06 2.36
N MET A 52 -2.56 -17.02 3.00
CA MET A 52 -1.96 -18.19 3.64
C MET A 52 -2.73 -18.68 4.87
N ALA A 53 -3.36 -17.78 5.62
CA ALA A 53 -4.15 -18.10 6.80
C ALA A 53 -5.55 -18.63 6.44
N THR A 54 -6.00 -18.43 5.20
CA THR A 54 -7.31 -18.86 4.74
C THR A 54 -7.29 -20.37 4.42
N PRO A 55 -8.14 -21.20 5.06
CA PRO A 55 -8.24 -22.61 4.74
C PRO A 55 -8.70 -22.80 3.29
N THR A 56 -7.93 -23.53 2.51
CA THR A 56 -8.34 -23.99 1.17
C THR A 56 -8.90 -25.40 1.26
N GLU A 57 -9.82 -25.80 0.38
CA GLU A 57 -10.47 -27.12 0.43
C GLU A 57 -9.47 -28.27 0.67
N GLY A 58 -9.57 -28.90 1.85
CA GLY A 58 -8.75 -30.05 2.24
C GLY A 58 -7.37 -29.73 2.82
N GLN A 59 -6.99 -28.45 2.97
CA GLN A 59 -5.71 -28.04 3.54
C GLN A 59 -5.89 -27.02 4.67
N ASN A 60 -5.38 -27.37 5.84
CA ASN A 60 -5.25 -26.42 6.95
C ASN A 60 -4.05 -25.50 6.68
N PRO A 61 -4.15 -24.21 7.05
CA PRO A 61 -3.06 -23.27 6.91
C PRO A 61 -1.86 -23.71 7.75
N ASP A 62 -0.66 -23.59 7.19
CA ASP A 62 0.58 -23.84 7.92
C ASP A 62 0.87 -22.65 8.85
N LEU A 63 0.53 -22.83 10.13
CA LEU A 63 0.71 -21.81 11.15
C LEU A 63 2.18 -21.36 11.28
N ALA A 64 3.16 -22.25 11.04
CA ALA A 64 4.56 -21.88 11.13
C ALA A 64 4.93 -20.86 10.04
N SER A 65 4.45 -21.09 8.82
CA SER A 65 4.65 -20.18 7.70
C SER A 65 3.89 -18.85 7.89
N VAL A 66 2.64 -18.91 8.35
CA VAL A 66 1.85 -17.69 8.67
C VAL A 66 2.55 -16.82 9.72
N LEU A 67 3.11 -17.43 10.77
CA LEU A 67 3.86 -16.70 11.79
C LEU A 67 5.20 -16.17 11.29
N ALA A 68 5.86 -16.86 10.36
CA ALA A 68 7.09 -16.36 9.73
C ALA A 68 6.81 -15.11 8.89
N GLU A 69 5.71 -15.09 8.15
CA GLU A 69 5.34 -13.92 7.36
C GLU A 69 4.85 -12.76 8.22
N LEU A 70 4.13 -13.03 9.32
CA LEU A 70 3.82 -12.00 10.31
C LEU A 70 5.09 -11.37 10.88
N ARG A 71 6.12 -12.18 11.21
CA ARG A 71 7.41 -11.65 11.67
C ARG A 71 8.02 -10.72 10.62
N ASN A 72 8.01 -11.09 9.35
CA ASN A 72 8.51 -10.25 8.26
C ASN A 72 7.74 -8.93 8.15
N ALA A 73 6.41 -8.96 8.27
CA ALA A 73 5.59 -7.75 8.30
C ALA A 73 5.97 -6.83 9.47
N LEU A 74 6.17 -7.40 10.66
CA LEU A 74 6.53 -6.64 11.86
C LEU A 74 7.95 -6.03 11.76
N LEU A 75 8.89 -6.70 11.10
CA LEU A 75 10.26 -6.17 10.88
C LEU A 75 10.32 -4.92 10.01
N HIS A 76 9.27 -4.64 9.24
CA HIS A 76 9.17 -3.36 8.54
C HIS A 76 8.88 -2.20 9.48
N VAL A 77 8.29 -2.49 10.65
CA VAL A 77 7.64 -1.49 11.51
C VAL A 77 8.35 -1.36 12.85
N PHE A 78 8.88 -2.44 13.41
CA PHE A 78 9.47 -2.47 14.74
C PHE A 78 10.95 -2.86 14.67
N SER A 79 11.67 -2.60 15.76
CA SER A 79 13.05 -3.07 15.90
C SER A 79 13.11 -4.61 15.98
N ASP A 80 14.26 -5.19 15.61
CA ASP A 80 14.46 -6.65 15.71
C ASP A 80 14.17 -7.19 17.11
N GLU A 81 14.56 -6.44 18.15
CA GLU A 81 14.34 -6.81 19.55
C GLU A 81 12.85 -6.84 19.91
N ASP A 82 12.10 -5.81 19.50
CA ASP A 82 10.67 -5.73 19.72
C ASP A 82 9.92 -6.82 18.96
N VAL A 83 10.31 -7.10 17.72
CA VAL A 83 9.69 -8.16 16.92
C VAL A 83 9.87 -9.52 17.59
N GLU A 84 11.07 -9.84 18.08
CA GLU A 84 11.29 -11.12 18.76
C GLU A 84 10.45 -11.23 20.03
N ASP A 85 10.34 -10.17 20.84
CA ASP A 85 9.47 -10.15 22.01
C ASP A 85 7.98 -10.35 21.64
N LEU A 86 7.50 -9.64 20.61
CA LEU A 86 6.14 -9.79 20.10
C LEU A 86 5.87 -11.23 19.60
N MET A 87 6.83 -11.83 18.89
CA MET A 87 6.69 -13.20 18.39
C MET A 87 6.71 -14.24 19.52
N ILE A 88 7.48 -14.00 20.58
CA ILE A 88 7.43 -14.82 21.80
C ILE A 88 6.05 -14.72 22.45
N LYS A 89 5.50 -13.50 22.55
CA LYS A 89 4.17 -13.25 23.12
C LYS A 89 3.07 -13.94 22.33
N VAL A 90 3.04 -13.79 21.00
CA VAL A 90 2.02 -14.43 20.13
C VAL A 90 2.04 -15.96 20.22
N ARG A 91 3.22 -16.56 20.41
CA ARG A 91 3.36 -18.02 20.58
C ARG A 91 3.01 -18.51 21.99
N SER A 92 2.97 -17.61 22.97
CA SER A 92 2.70 -17.94 24.35
C SER A 92 1.19 -18.03 24.62
N ALA A 93 0.72 -19.20 25.00
CA ALA A 93 -0.69 -19.41 25.40
C ALA A 93 -1.11 -18.62 26.65
N ARG A 94 -0.15 -18.01 27.38
CA ARG A 94 -0.41 -17.18 28.57
C ARG A 94 -0.40 -15.68 28.28
N SER A 95 0.04 -15.28 27.08
CA SER A 95 0.05 -13.89 26.68
C SER A 95 -1.36 -13.47 26.23
N PRO A 96 -1.84 -12.28 26.61
CA PRO A 96 -3.06 -11.73 26.02
C PRO A 96 -2.81 -11.22 24.59
N VAL A 97 -1.55 -10.99 24.20
CA VAL A 97 -1.18 -10.58 22.85
C VAL A 97 -1.32 -11.74 21.88
N THR A 98 -2.16 -11.57 20.86
CA THR A 98 -2.49 -12.62 19.89
C THR A 98 -2.06 -12.27 18.47
N PHE A 99 -1.99 -13.28 17.60
CA PHE A 99 -1.84 -13.07 16.16
C PHE A 99 -2.91 -12.10 15.63
N GLY A 100 -4.16 -12.25 16.07
CA GLY A 100 -5.26 -11.39 15.64
C GLY A 100 -5.07 -9.93 16.02
N GLU A 101 -4.55 -9.66 17.22
CA GLU A 101 -4.23 -8.30 17.67
C GLU A 101 -3.14 -7.66 16.80
N LEU A 102 -2.05 -8.39 16.51
CA LEU A 102 -0.98 -7.81 15.68
C LEU A 102 -1.40 -7.65 14.21
N PHE A 103 -2.06 -8.66 13.66
CA PHE A 103 -2.39 -8.73 12.23
C PHE A 103 -3.65 -7.94 11.85
N ASN A 104 -4.76 -8.12 12.57
CA ASN A 104 -6.04 -7.50 12.22
C ASN A 104 -6.24 -6.12 12.83
N ASP A 105 -5.58 -5.83 13.96
CA ASP A 105 -5.77 -4.56 14.66
C ASP A 105 -4.57 -3.63 14.51
N LEU A 106 -3.38 -4.05 14.94
CA LEU A 106 -2.22 -3.18 15.06
C LEU A 106 -1.69 -2.70 13.71
N LEU A 107 -1.32 -3.63 12.82
CA LEU A 107 -0.72 -3.28 11.53
C LEU A 107 -1.68 -2.42 10.66
N PRO A 108 -2.98 -2.72 10.55
CA PRO A 108 -3.92 -1.86 9.83
C PRO A 108 -4.09 -0.45 10.45
N LYS A 109 -4.05 -0.34 11.79
CA LYS A 109 -4.10 0.96 12.48
C LYS A 109 -2.84 1.78 12.19
N LEU A 110 -1.68 1.16 12.18
CA LEU A 110 -0.42 1.83 11.86
C LEU A 110 -0.38 2.30 10.39
N ILE A 111 -0.84 1.46 9.46
CA ILE A 111 -0.98 1.85 8.05
C ILE A 111 -1.87 3.10 7.95
N SER A 112 -3.04 3.06 8.61
CA SER A 112 -3.99 4.18 8.61
C SER A 112 -3.41 5.45 9.26
N HIS A 113 -2.54 5.30 10.26
CA HIS A 113 -1.87 6.42 10.91
C HIS A 113 -0.89 7.13 9.97
N TYR A 114 -0.12 6.37 9.19
CA TYR A 114 0.88 6.92 8.27
C TYR A 114 0.31 7.28 6.88
N GLU A 115 -0.91 6.85 6.55
CA GLU A 115 -1.63 7.17 5.30
C GLU A 115 -1.52 8.64 4.84
N PRO A 116 -1.72 9.66 5.71
CA PRO A 116 -1.60 11.06 5.30
C PRO A 116 -0.18 11.45 4.84
N TYR A 117 0.84 10.84 5.45
CA TYR A 117 2.24 11.10 5.08
C TYR A 117 2.55 10.50 3.71
N PHE A 118 2.05 9.30 3.41
CA PHE A 118 2.21 8.68 2.11
C PHE A 118 1.48 9.45 1.01
N GLN A 119 0.27 9.95 1.28
CA GLN A 119 -0.49 10.75 0.31
C GLN A 119 0.23 12.06 -0.03
N LYS A 120 0.68 12.80 0.98
CA LYS A 120 1.44 14.04 0.80
C LYS A 120 2.70 13.81 -0.06
N GLN A 121 3.40 12.71 0.17
CA GLN A 121 4.59 12.36 -0.60
C GLN A 121 4.28 11.94 -2.04
N ARG A 122 3.18 11.22 -2.29
CA ARG A 122 2.73 10.93 -3.66
C ARG A 122 2.43 12.21 -4.43
N GLU A 123 1.84 13.21 -3.77
CA GLU A 123 1.61 14.53 -4.36
C GLU A 123 2.93 15.26 -4.67
N GLU A 124 3.88 15.27 -3.73
CA GLU A 124 5.21 15.88 -3.90
C GLU A 124 6.02 15.24 -5.03
N MET A 125 5.88 13.93 -5.23
CA MET A 125 6.53 13.19 -6.32
C MET A 125 5.82 13.32 -7.68
N GLY A 126 4.73 14.09 -7.77
CA GLY A 126 3.92 14.22 -8.98
C GLY A 126 3.22 12.90 -9.39
N LEU A 127 3.13 11.94 -8.46
CA LEU A 127 2.46 10.65 -8.60
C LEU A 127 1.00 10.71 -8.13
N ALA A 128 0.51 11.88 -7.71
CA ALA A 128 -0.90 12.11 -7.49
C ALA A 128 -1.70 11.61 -8.71
N GLU A 129 -2.77 10.85 -8.46
CA GLU A 129 -3.59 10.30 -9.54
C GLU A 129 -3.85 11.39 -10.58
N PRO A 130 -3.56 11.17 -11.88
CA PRO A 130 -3.94 12.11 -12.90
C PRO A 130 -5.46 12.07 -13.00
N ASN A 131 -6.06 12.95 -12.20
CA ASN A 131 -7.43 13.44 -12.21
C ASN A 131 -8.25 12.81 -13.35
N ARG A 132 -8.84 11.63 -13.08
CA ARG A 132 -9.60 10.84 -14.07
C ARG A 132 -10.68 11.67 -14.77
N GLU A 133 -11.12 12.76 -14.14
CA GLU A 133 -12.12 13.69 -14.67
C GLU A 133 -11.59 14.62 -15.76
N GLN A 134 -10.31 15.04 -15.72
CA GLN A 134 -9.73 15.90 -16.77
C GLN A 134 -9.61 15.16 -18.12
N ARG A 135 -9.36 13.85 -18.11
CA ARG A 135 -9.34 13.03 -19.34
C ARG A 135 -10.73 12.86 -19.97
N ARG A 136 -11.81 12.88 -19.18
CA ARG A 136 -13.19 12.77 -19.72
C ARG A 136 -13.72 14.10 -20.30
N ALA A 137 -13.19 15.24 -19.86
CA ALA A 137 -13.56 16.55 -20.38
C ALA A 137 -12.91 16.85 -21.75
N ALA A 138 -11.69 16.37 -22.00
CA ALA A 138 -10.96 16.62 -23.25
C ALA A 138 -11.52 15.87 -24.47
N THR A 139 -12.25 14.75 -24.29
CA THR A 139 -12.79 13.94 -25.39
C THR A 139 -14.18 14.42 -25.88
N LYS A 140 -14.84 15.36 -25.20
CA LYS A 140 -16.20 15.81 -25.57
C LYS A 140 -16.29 17.04 -26.49
N ARG A 141 -15.17 17.53 -27.02
CA ARG A 141 -15.15 18.63 -28.01
C ARG A 141 -14.59 18.18 -29.36
N ALA A 142 -15.25 17.22 -29.99
CA ALA A 142 -15.18 17.11 -31.45
C ALA A 142 -16.28 18.01 -32.04
N PRO A 143 -15.96 19.04 -32.86
CA PRO A 143 -16.97 19.84 -33.52
C PRO A 143 -17.65 19.00 -34.61
N ALA A 144 -18.95 18.76 -34.42
CA ALA A 144 -19.80 18.14 -35.42
C ALA A 144 -19.81 18.98 -36.71
N LYS A 145 -19.15 18.49 -37.76
CA LYS A 145 -19.37 19.00 -39.13
C LYS A 145 -20.79 18.61 -39.55
N LYS A 146 -21.74 19.52 -39.33
CA LYS A 146 -23.08 19.47 -39.89
C LYS A 146 -22.99 19.49 -41.43
N THR A 147 -23.51 18.43 -42.02
CA THR A 147 -23.96 18.36 -43.40
C THR A 147 -25.24 19.19 -43.56
N ALA A 148 -25.21 20.16 -44.48
CA ALA A 148 -26.35 20.81 -45.14
C ALA A 148 -25.77 21.65 -46.30
N ALA A 149 -26.38 21.93 -47.43
CA ALA A 149 -27.46 21.37 -48.23
C ALA A 149 -27.43 22.17 -49.55
N LYS A 150 -27.68 21.51 -50.69
CA LYS A 150 -28.31 21.98 -51.95
C LYS A 150 -27.88 23.33 -52.61
N LYS A 151 -27.48 23.20 -53.89
CA LYS A 151 -27.62 24.09 -55.08
C LYS A 151 -28.34 25.45 -54.92
N PRO A 152 -27.92 26.45 -55.72
CA PRO A 152 -28.75 26.85 -56.88
C PRO A 152 -27.95 27.09 -58.18
N ALA A 153 -28.70 27.29 -59.27
CA ALA A 153 -28.25 27.40 -60.64
C ALA A 153 -28.07 28.86 -61.14
N ARG A 154 -27.16 29.01 -62.14
CA ARG A 154 -27.14 29.91 -63.32
C ARG A 154 -26.83 31.43 -63.18
N ALA A 155 -25.77 31.85 -63.90
CA ALA A 155 -25.73 32.84 -65.00
C ALA A 155 -24.84 34.11 -64.88
N ARG A 156 -24.20 34.43 -66.03
CA ARG A 156 -23.45 35.64 -66.49
C ARG A 156 -21.99 35.72 -66.02
N SER A 157 -21.01 36.03 -66.86
CA SER A 157 -20.95 36.82 -68.13
C SER A 157 -20.47 36.05 -69.34
#